data_AF-A0A4R7STV9-F1
#
_entry.id   AF-A0A4R7STV9-F1
#
_cell.length_a   1.000
_cell.length_b   1.000
_cell.length_c   1.000
_cell.angle_alpha   90.00
_cell.angle_beta   90.00
_cell.angle_gamma   90.00
#
_symmetry.space_group_name_H-M   'P 1'
#
loop_
_entity.id
_entity.type
_entity.pdbx_description
1 polymer ?
#
loop_
_entity_poly.entity_id
_entity_poly.type
_entity_poly.pdbx_seq_one_letter_code
_entity_poly.pdbx_strand_id
1 'polypeptide(L)'
;MDFNEFNRQYKLSRASLIAGDTTDLDAVQTHLRTLAAALTGNDQEVAHKLIHRLPATVAAAQAPPPPPSPEMLEARRIVNEGKFDEGTREERLAALAEARRRIWELADRGTADSVQIRSLSRGLETSEDILEEGLPWDPPPDNRGS
;
A
#
# COMPACT_ATOMS: atom_id res chain seq x y z
N MET A 1 16.74 29.12 -2.97
CA MET A 1 16.02 27.83 -2.92
C MET A 1 14.79 28.05 -2.08
N ASP A 2 13.65 27.50 -2.49
CA ASP A 2 12.43 27.50 -1.68
C ASP A 2 12.25 26.14 -0.97
N PHE A 3 11.25 26.06 -0.10
CA PHE A 3 10.97 24.83 0.64
C PHE A 3 10.55 23.65 -0.26
N ASN A 4 9.89 23.90 -1.39
CA ASN A 4 9.45 22.84 -2.29
C ASN A 4 10.64 22.15 -2.96
N GLU A 5 11.62 22.95 -3.40
CA GLU A 5 12.87 22.48 -3.97
C GLU A 5 13.68 21.69 -2.93
N PHE A 6 13.81 22.20 -1.70
CA PHE A 6 14.41 21.46 -0.59
C PHE A 6 13.69 20.12 -0.33
N ASN A 7 12.36 20.13 -0.24
CA ASN A 7 11.55 18.94 0.04
C ASN A 7 11.67 17.89 -1.08
N ARG A 8 11.81 18.33 -2.33
CA ARG A 8 12.11 17.43 -3.46
C ARG A 8 13.46 16.76 -3.28
N GLN A 9 14.51 17.53 -2.97
CA GLN A 9 15.85 16.97 -2.73
C GLN A 9 15.86 16.01 -1.54
N TYR A 10 15.19 16.38 -0.44
CA TYR A 10 15.00 15.50 0.72
C TYR A 10 14.35 14.17 0.35
N LYS A 11 13.26 14.19 -0.44
CA LYS A 11 12.57 12.97 -0.89
C LYS A 11 13.46 12.08 -1.76
N LEU A 12 14.22 12.68 -2.67
CA LEU A 12 15.15 11.96 -3.55
C LEU A 12 16.26 11.30 -2.73
N SER A 13 16.96 12.06 -1.88
CA SER A 13 18.04 11.50 -1.06
C SER A 13 17.54 10.43 -0.10
N ARG A 14 16.35 10.60 0.48
CA ARG A 14 15.72 9.56 1.31
C ARG A 14 15.41 8.30 0.50
N ALA A 15 14.88 8.43 -0.72
CA ALA A 15 14.59 7.29 -1.58
C ALA A 15 15.87 6.51 -1.94
N SER A 16 16.95 7.22 -2.30
CA SER A 16 18.25 6.60 -2.60
C SER A 16 18.85 5.90 -1.38
N LEU A 17 18.72 6.48 -0.17
CA LEU A 17 19.16 5.83 1.08
C LEU A 17 18.37 4.55 1.34
N ILE A 18 17.04 4.57 1.17
CA ILE A 18 16.18 3.41 1.37
C ILE A 18 16.49 2.31 0.35
N ALA A 19 16.67 2.67 -0.92
CA ALA A 19 17.00 1.74 -2.00
C ALA A 19 18.43 1.17 -1.90
N GLY A 20 19.31 1.83 -1.15
CA GLY A 20 20.73 1.44 -1.02
C GLY A 20 21.63 1.99 -2.13
N ASP A 21 21.13 2.88 -2.99
CA ASP A 21 21.92 3.55 -4.04
C ASP A 21 22.98 4.48 -3.44
N THR A 22 22.70 5.02 -2.26
CA THR A 22 23.67 5.70 -1.40
C THR A 22 23.53 5.15 0.01
N THR A 23 24.67 4.95 0.67
CA THR A 23 24.71 4.42 2.06
C THR A 23 25.31 5.43 3.03
N ASP A 24 25.86 6.54 2.53
CA ASP A 24 26.47 7.58 3.35
C ASP A 24 25.40 8.56 3.86
N LEU A 25 24.76 8.15 4.95
CA LEU A 25 23.74 8.94 5.63
C LEU A 25 24.28 10.28 6.14
N ASP A 26 25.53 10.32 6.60
CA ASP A 26 26.15 11.51 7.17
C ASP A 26 26.46 12.56 6.09
N ALA A 27 26.95 12.12 4.93
CA ALA A 27 27.13 13.00 3.78
C ALA A 27 25.78 13.55 3.28
N VAL A 28 24.74 12.71 3.21
CA VAL A 28 23.39 13.15 2.82
C VAL A 28 22.83 14.17 3.81
N GLN A 29 22.94 13.92 5.12
CA GLN A 29 22.48 14.88 6.12
C GLN A 29 23.26 16.19 6.05
N THR A 30 24.57 16.13 5.84
CA THR A 30 25.41 17.34 5.68
C THR A 30 24.98 18.15 4.46
N HIS A 31 24.79 17.50 3.32
CA HIS A 31 24.29 18.14 2.11
C HIS A 31 22.93 18.81 2.33
N LEU A 32 21.98 18.11 2.95
CA LEU A 32 20.66 18.67 3.25
C LEU A 32 20.73 19.84 4.24
N ARG A 33 21.65 19.83 5.21
CA ARG A 33 21.88 20.98 6.12
C ARG A 33 22.38 22.20 5.34
N THR A 34 23.27 22.01 4.37
CA THR A 34 23.72 23.10 3.48
C THR A 34 22.56 23.69 2.69
N LEU A 35 21.66 22.87 2.16
CA LEU A 35 20.47 23.35 1.46
C LEU A 35 19.49 24.07 2.39
N ALA A 36 19.28 23.53 3.60
CA ALA A 36 18.39 24.11 4.61
C ALA A 36 18.88 25.48 5.13
N ALA A 37 20.18 25.77 5.06
CA ALA A 37 20.73 27.06 5.44
C ALA A 37 20.24 28.23 4.57
N ALA A 38 19.76 27.94 3.34
CA ALA A 38 19.19 28.93 2.45
C ALA A 38 17.68 29.21 2.71
N LEU A 39 17.04 28.43 3.57
CA LEU A 39 15.64 28.62 3.99
C LEU A 39 15.57 29.58 5.17
N THR A 40 14.40 30.17 5.39
CA THR A 40 14.17 31.14 6.47
C THR A 40 12.91 30.82 7.27
N GLY A 41 12.90 31.18 8.55
CA GLY A 41 11.73 31.06 9.42
C GLY A 41 11.26 29.60 9.56
N ASN A 42 9.94 29.39 9.47
CA ASN A 42 9.32 28.08 9.67
C ASN A 42 9.84 27.01 8.69
N ASP A 43 10.18 27.38 7.45
CA ASP A 43 10.67 26.42 6.45
C ASP A 43 12.01 25.82 6.85
N GLN A 44 12.89 26.63 7.46
CA GLN A 44 14.17 26.17 7.99
C GLN A 44 13.98 25.23 9.18
N GLU A 45 13.04 25.54 10.08
CA GLU A 45 12.73 24.68 11.23
C GLU A 45 12.17 23.32 10.79
N VAL A 46 11.27 23.31 9.80
CA VAL A 46 10.72 22.08 9.23
C VAL A 46 11.83 21.27 8.54
N ALA A 47 12.70 21.92 7.77
CA ALA A 47 13.84 21.27 7.14
C ALA A 47 14.77 20.59 8.15
N HIS A 48 15.12 21.26 9.25
CA HIS A 48 15.93 20.67 10.31
C HIS A 48 15.25 19.46 10.98
N LYS A 49 13.93 19.53 11.24
CA LYS A 49 13.16 18.41 11.78
C LYS A 49 13.17 17.21 10.82
N LEU A 50 13.04 17.44 9.52
CA LEU A 50 13.11 16.39 8.49
C LEU A 50 14.50 15.73 8.46
N ILE A 51 15.57 16.53 8.42
CA ILE A 51 16.95 16.02 8.42
C ILE A 51 17.24 15.20 9.69
N HIS A 52 16.81 15.69 10.85
CA HIS A 52 17.00 15.00 12.12
C HIS A 52 16.28 13.63 12.17
N ARG A 53 15.09 13.53 11.56
CA ARG A 53 14.30 12.28 11.50
C ARG A 53 14.75 11.33 10.39
N LEU A 54 15.61 11.77 9.47
CA LEU A 54 16.05 10.96 8.34
C LEU A 54 16.64 9.60 8.75
N PRO A 55 17.55 9.48 9.74
CA PRO A 55 18.11 8.19 10.15
C PRO A 55 17.04 7.19 10.59
N ALA A 56 16.12 7.63 11.47
CA ALA A 56 15.03 6.80 11.96
C ALA A 56 14.07 6.39 10.83
N THR A 57 13.83 7.29 9.87
CA THR A 57 12.96 7.01 8.71
C THR A 57 13.58 5.97 7.78
N VAL A 58 14.88 6.08 7.49
CA VAL A 58 15.61 5.12 6.65
C VAL A 58 15.68 3.76 7.35
N ALA A 59 16.04 3.73 8.63
CA ALA A 59 16.07 2.51 9.42
C ALA A 59 14.71 1.80 9.47
N ALA A 60 13.62 2.55 9.68
CA ALA A 60 12.28 1.98 9.69
C ALA A 60 11.85 1.42 8.32
N ALA A 61 12.28 2.04 7.22
CA ALA A 61 11.95 1.58 5.87
C ALA A 61 12.80 0.36 5.43
N GLN A 62 14.01 0.23 5.95
CA GLN A 62 14.90 -0.92 5.68
C GLN A 62 14.68 -2.08 6.66
N ALA A 63 13.99 -1.84 7.78
CA ALA A 63 13.62 -2.90 8.70
C ALA A 63 12.75 -3.94 7.95
N PRO A 64 12.99 -5.24 8.17
CA PRO A 64 12.10 -6.25 7.63
C PRO A 64 10.68 -5.97 8.15
N PRO A 65 9.65 -6.11 7.29
CA PRO A 65 8.28 -5.95 7.76
C PRO A 65 8.02 -6.94 8.90
N PRO A 66 7.18 -6.59 9.88
CA PRO A 66 6.79 -7.54 10.91
C PRO A 66 6.20 -8.79 10.23
N PRO A 67 6.37 -9.98 10.84
CA PRO A 67 5.73 -11.17 10.32
C PRO A 67 4.22 -10.97 10.28
N PRO A 68 3.53 -11.49 9.25
CA PRO A 68 2.08 -11.37 9.16
C PRO A 68 1.41 -12.04 10.36
N SER A 69 0.32 -11.44 10.84
CA SER A 69 -0.53 -12.06 11.86
C SER A 69 -1.11 -13.40 11.37
N PRO A 70 -1.48 -14.32 12.28
CA PRO A 70 -2.22 -15.53 11.93
C PRO A 70 -3.48 -15.24 11.09
N GLU A 71 -4.19 -14.15 11.39
CA GLU A 71 -5.37 -13.70 10.66
C GLU A 71 -5.03 -13.25 9.23
N MET A 72 -3.89 -12.56 9.04
CA MET A 72 -3.40 -12.21 7.71
C MET A 72 -3.02 -13.47 6.90
N LEU A 73 -2.37 -14.44 7.54
CA LEU A 73 -2.04 -15.71 6.89
C LEU A 73 -3.30 -16.47 6.47
N GLU A 74 -4.33 -16.49 7.31
CA GLU A 74 -5.62 -17.12 7.01
C GLU A 74 -6.36 -16.38 5.89
N ALA A 75 -6.40 -15.05 5.93
CA ALA A 75 -7.02 -14.25 4.87
C ALA A 75 -6.35 -14.47 3.51
N ARG A 76 -5.02 -14.57 3.48
CA ARG A 76 -4.27 -14.95 2.26
C ARG A 76 -4.61 -16.36 1.81
N ARG A 77 -4.78 -17.31 2.73
CA ARG A 77 -5.21 -18.68 2.39
C ARG A 77 -6.57 -18.68 1.71
N ILE A 78 -7.55 -17.95 2.26
CA ILE A 78 -8.89 -17.82 1.68
C ILE A 78 -8.83 -17.33 0.23
N VAL A 79 -8.01 -16.31 -0.05
CA VAL A 79 -7.86 -15.79 -1.43
C VAL A 79 -7.13 -16.79 -2.33
N ASN A 80 -6.05 -17.42 -1.87
CA ASN A 80 -5.21 -18.27 -2.70
C ASN A 80 -5.82 -19.64 -3.00
N GLU A 81 -6.59 -20.21 -2.08
CA GLU A 81 -7.23 -21.53 -2.21
C GLU A 81 -8.66 -21.42 -2.76
N GLY A 82 -9.18 -20.20 -2.90
CA GLY A 82 -10.50 -19.95 -3.46
C GLY A 82 -10.58 -20.33 -4.94
N LYS A 83 -11.46 -21.28 -5.26
CA LYS A 83 -11.77 -21.72 -6.62
C LYS A 83 -12.80 -20.80 -7.28
N PHE A 84 -12.48 -19.51 -7.39
CA PHE A 84 -13.42 -18.48 -7.85
C PHE A 84 -13.71 -18.51 -9.37
N ASP A 85 -13.01 -19.35 -10.10
CA ASP A 85 -13.12 -19.59 -11.54
C ASP A 85 -13.80 -20.94 -11.89
N GLU A 86 -14.07 -21.79 -10.90
CA GLU A 86 -14.73 -23.08 -11.08
C GLU A 86 -16.25 -23.01 -10.80
N GLY A 87 -17.02 -23.85 -11.49
CA GLY A 87 -18.47 -23.98 -11.25
C GLY A 87 -19.34 -23.04 -12.08
N THR A 88 -20.63 -22.97 -11.72
CA THR A 88 -21.59 -22.05 -12.35
C THR A 88 -21.34 -20.61 -11.91
N ARG A 89 -21.96 -19.65 -12.62
CA ARG A 89 -21.89 -18.24 -12.24
C ARG A 89 -22.37 -18.01 -10.80
N GLU A 90 -23.47 -18.64 -10.41
CA GLU A 90 -24.06 -18.53 -9.08
C GLU A 90 -23.13 -19.14 -8.01
N GLU A 91 -22.51 -20.29 -8.30
CA GLU A 91 -21.54 -20.92 -7.39
C GLU A 91 -20.31 -20.03 -7.17
N ARG A 92 -19.82 -19.42 -8.25
CA ARG A 92 -18.68 -18.48 -8.20
C ARG A 92 -19.01 -17.21 -7.41
N LEU A 93 -20.18 -16.61 -7.64
CA LEU A 93 -20.65 -15.46 -6.87
C LEU A 93 -20.81 -15.80 -5.39
N ALA A 94 -21.41 -16.94 -5.07
CA ALA A 94 -21.54 -17.40 -3.69
C ALA A 94 -20.17 -17.63 -3.02
N ALA A 95 -19.21 -18.21 -3.74
CA ALA A 95 -17.84 -18.41 -3.24
C ALA A 95 -17.12 -17.07 -2.98
N LEU A 96 -17.27 -16.09 -3.88
CA LEU A 96 -16.70 -14.74 -3.72
C LEU A 96 -17.30 -14.03 -2.51
N ALA A 97 -18.63 -14.03 -2.38
CA ALA A 97 -19.33 -13.39 -1.26
C ALA A 97 -18.94 -14.02 0.09
N GLU A 98 -18.85 -15.35 0.17
CA GLU A 98 -18.43 -16.05 1.39
C GLU A 98 -16.97 -15.75 1.74
N ALA A 99 -16.07 -15.73 0.75
CA ALA A 99 -14.68 -15.38 0.95
C ALA A 99 -14.53 -13.93 1.46
N ARG A 100 -15.26 -12.98 0.87
CA ARG A 100 -15.33 -11.58 1.36
C ARG A 100 -15.78 -11.54 2.82
N ARG A 101 -16.90 -12.19 3.15
CA ARG A 101 -17.44 -12.23 4.52
C ARG A 101 -16.39 -12.72 5.53
N ARG A 102 -15.73 -13.83 5.24
CA ARG A 102 -14.68 -14.40 6.11
C ARG A 102 -13.49 -13.47 6.29
N ILE A 103 -13.05 -12.78 5.23
CA ILE A 103 -11.97 -11.79 5.30
C ILE A 103 -12.37 -10.61 6.22
N TRP A 104 -13.62 -10.14 6.13
CA TRP A 104 -14.13 -9.09 7.01
C TRP A 104 -14.19 -9.54 8.48
N GLU A 105 -14.66 -10.76 8.74
CA GLU A 105 -14.66 -11.34 10.09
C GLU A 105 -13.26 -11.47 10.69
N LEU A 106 -12.25 -11.79 9.87
CA LEU A 106 -10.85 -11.82 10.31
C LEU A 106 -10.33 -10.41 10.64
N ALA A 107 -10.68 -9.41 9.83
CA ALA A 107 -10.28 -8.03 10.08
C ALA A 107 -10.96 -7.42 11.31
N ASP A 108 -12.22 -7.78 11.58
CA ASP A 108 -12.97 -7.24 12.71
C ASP A 108 -12.48 -7.73 14.07
N ARG A 109 -11.59 -8.74 14.10
CA ARG A 109 -10.87 -9.17 15.30
C ARG A 109 -9.85 -8.14 15.79
N GLY A 110 -9.57 -7.09 15.02
CA GLY A 110 -8.81 -5.92 15.48
C GLY A 110 -7.29 -6.15 15.57
N THR A 111 -6.73 -6.97 14.68
CA THR A 111 -5.28 -7.18 14.60
C THR A 111 -4.54 -6.00 13.99
N ALA A 112 -3.22 -5.95 14.15
CA ALA A 112 -2.35 -4.94 13.53
C ALA A 112 -2.52 -4.87 11.99
N ASP A 113 -2.91 -5.98 11.36
CA ASP A 113 -3.07 -6.09 9.91
C ASP A 113 -4.51 -5.83 9.43
N SER A 114 -5.45 -5.44 10.28
CA SER A 114 -6.89 -5.37 9.95
C SER A 114 -7.19 -4.57 8.68
N VAL A 115 -6.45 -3.47 8.44
CA VAL A 115 -6.60 -2.67 7.23
C VAL A 115 -6.09 -3.41 5.99
N GLN A 116 -4.92 -4.07 6.08
CA GLN A 116 -4.42 -4.89 4.97
C GLN A 116 -5.32 -6.10 4.73
N ILE A 117 -5.85 -6.74 5.76
CA ILE A 117 -6.80 -7.86 5.63
C ILE A 117 -8.03 -7.42 4.83
N ARG A 118 -8.67 -6.29 5.21
CA ARG A 118 -9.81 -5.74 4.45
C ARG A 118 -9.47 -5.46 2.99
N SER A 119 -8.26 -4.99 2.71
CA SER A 119 -7.84 -4.69 1.35
C SER A 119 -7.84 -5.91 0.42
N LEU A 120 -7.68 -7.13 0.95
CA LEU A 120 -7.76 -8.38 0.17
C LEU A 120 -9.16 -8.60 -0.42
N SER A 121 -10.21 -8.09 0.22
CA SER A 121 -11.58 -8.23 -0.29
C SER A 121 -11.86 -7.43 -1.56
N ARG A 122 -11.05 -6.39 -1.87
CA ARG A 122 -11.23 -5.56 -3.07
C ARG A 122 -11.00 -6.33 -4.38
N GLY A 123 -10.04 -7.25 -4.39
CA GLY A 123 -9.80 -8.08 -5.58
C GLY A 123 -10.96 -9.05 -5.85
N LEU A 124 -11.59 -9.55 -4.77
CA LEU A 124 -12.77 -10.40 -4.86
C LEU A 124 -14.00 -9.61 -5.31
N GLU A 125 -14.17 -8.39 -4.80
CA GLU A 125 -15.20 -7.44 -5.24
C GLU A 125 -15.10 -7.15 -6.74
N THR A 126 -13.91 -6.79 -7.23
CA THR A 126 -13.72 -6.59 -8.67
C THR A 126 -14.05 -7.85 -9.48
N SER A 127 -13.78 -9.05 -8.95
CA SER A 127 -14.11 -10.31 -9.63
C SER A 127 -15.62 -10.57 -9.65
N GLU A 128 -16.32 -10.18 -8.58
CA GLU A 128 -17.79 -10.22 -8.47
C GLU A 128 -18.41 -9.25 -9.47
N ASP A 129 -17.99 -7.97 -9.47
CA ASP A 129 -18.48 -6.94 -10.39
C ASP A 129 -18.28 -7.37 -11.85
N ILE A 130 -17.12 -7.90 -12.22
CA ILE A 130 -16.86 -8.40 -13.58
C ILE A 130 -17.78 -9.56 -13.94
N LEU A 131 -18.07 -10.45 -12.99
CA LEU A 131 -18.95 -11.59 -13.22
C LEU A 131 -20.43 -11.18 -13.29
N GLU A 132 -20.79 -10.08 -12.62
CA GLU A 132 -22.13 -9.52 -12.60
C GLU A 132 -22.44 -8.65 -13.80
N GLU A 133 -21.56 -7.68 -14.07
CA GLU A 133 -21.77 -6.57 -15.00
C GLU A 133 -20.98 -6.74 -16.31
N GLY A 134 -20.03 -7.67 -16.35
CA GLY A 134 -19.08 -7.81 -17.46
C GLY A 134 -17.85 -6.92 -17.29
N LEU A 135 -16.91 -7.00 -18.21
CA LEU A 135 -15.71 -6.15 -18.17
C LEU A 135 -16.09 -4.69 -18.46
N PRO A 136 -15.48 -3.71 -17.77
CA PRO A 136 -15.84 -2.29 -17.93
C PRO A 136 -15.48 -1.71 -19.31
N TRP A 137 -14.73 -2.45 -20.12
CA TRP A 137 -14.39 -2.09 -21.50
C TRP A 137 -15.14 -2.92 -22.55
N ASP A 138 -15.93 -3.92 -22.13
CA ASP A 138 -16.83 -4.62 -23.04
C ASP A 138 -18.12 -3.80 -23.21
N PRO A 139 -18.68 -3.70 -24.42
CA PRO A 139 -20.00 -3.16 -24.58
C PRO A 139 -20.98 -4.02 -23.75
N PRO A 140 -21.94 -3.41 -23.02
CA PRO A 140 -22.88 -4.17 -22.21
C PRO A 140 -23.55 -5.24 -23.08
N PRO A 141 -23.78 -6.46 -22.57
CA PRO A 141 -24.41 -7.52 -23.33
C PRO A 141 -25.72 -6.99 -23.90
N ASP A 142 -25.88 -7.10 -25.22
CA ASP A 142 -27.09 -6.66 -25.91
C ASP A 142 -28.24 -7.54 -25.41
N ASN A 143 -29.03 -7.01 -24.47
CA ASN A 143 -30.23 -7.65 -23.92
C ASN A 143 -31.38 -7.69 -24.94
N ARG A 144 -31.06 -7.94 -26.22
CA ARG A 144 -32.03 -8.17 -27.28
C ARG A 144 -32.16 -9.66 -27.48
N GLY A 145 -33.14 -10.22 -26.78
CA GLY A 145 -33.66 -11.54 -27.12
C GLY A 145 -34.02 -11.59 -28.61
N SER A 146 -33.65 -12.69 -29.24
CA SER A 146 -34.24 -13.23 -30.46
C SER A 146 -34.06 -14.74 -30.46
#